data_AF-A0A4R2JJD9-F1
#
_entry.id   AF-A0A4R2JJD9-F1
#
_cell.length_a   1.000
_cell.length_b   1.000
_cell.length_c   1.000
_cell.angle_alpha   90.00
_cell.angle_beta   90.00
_cell.angle_gamma   90.00
#
_symmetry.space_group_name_H-M   'P 1'
#
loop_
_entity.id
_entity.type
_entity.pdbx_description
1 polymer ?
#
loop_
_entity_poly.entity_id
_entity_poly.type
_entity_poly.pdbx_seq_one_letter_code
_entity_poly.pdbx_strand_id
1 'polypeptide(L)'
;MAVTVHGGVSGFQVETETNQQQLSVHARSNQKLSPAGLRAVVAALNTYYGSTLSAAQKAAMPDFTCTVSAGLISCYAAPGTEATLASALITAIGSNTVRG
;
A
#
# COMPACT_ATOMS: atom_id res chain seq x y z
N MET A 1 -9.32 7.22 16.15
CA MET A 1 -8.42 6.44 15.28
C MET A 1 -7.12 7.20 15.12
N ALA A 2 -5.97 6.54 15.28
CA ALA A 2 -4.67 7.14 14.99
C ALA A 2 -4.28 6.76 13.55
N VAL A 3 -4.10 7.77 12.70
CA VAL A 3 -3.59 7.61 11.33
C VAL A 3 -2.12 8.01 11.35
N THR A 4 -1.25 7.13 10.86
CA THR A 4 0.17 7.41 10.67
C THR A 4 0.40 7.67 9.19
N VAL A 5 0.87 8.87 8.85
CA VAL A 5 1.27 9.20 7.47
C VAL A 5 2.71 8.75 7.27
N HIS A 6 2.91 7.80 6.35
CA HIS A 6 4.25 7.27 6.04
C HIS A 6 4.98 8.07 4.97
N GLY A 7 4.26 8.97 4.28
CA GLY A 7 4.78 9.80 3.21
C GLY A 7 3.85 9.78 2.00
N GLY A 8 4.39 10.15 0.85
CA GLY A 8 3.66 10.15 -0.40
C GLY A 8 4.55 10.59 -1.55
N VAL A 9 4.09 10.31 -2.76
CA VAL A 9 4.71 10.78 -4.01
C VAL A 9 3.78 11.76 -4.68
N SER A 10 4.26 12.53 -5.67
CA SER A 10 3.46 13.61 -6.29
C SER A 10 2.09 13.08 -6.75
N GLY A 11 1.02 13.53 -6.09
CA GLY A 11 -0.35 13.08 -6.36
C GLY A 11 -0.85 11.86 -5.57
N PHE A 12 -0.11 11.31 -4.62
CA PHE A 12 -0.56 10.21 -3.75
C PHE A 12 -0.11 10.43 -2.29
N GLN A 13 -0.86 9.87 -1.35
CA GLN A 13 -0.54 9.85 0.08
C GLN A 13 -0.72 8.43 0.60
N VAL A 14 0.27 7.96 1.36
CA VAL A 14 0.26 6.64 1.98
C VAL A 14 0.06 6.80 3.48
N GLU A 15 -1.04 6.24 3.96
CA GLU A 15 -1.51 6.38 5.33
C GLU A 15 -1.78 5.00 5.88
N THR A 16 -1.42 4.76 7.14
CA THR A 16 -1.77 3.53 7.83
C THR A 16 -2.63 3.86 9.01
N GLU A 17 -3.74 3.17 9.13
CA GLU A 17 -4.57 3.21 10.31
C GLU A 17 -4.06 2.19 11.33
N THR A 18 -3.39 2.69 12.36
CA THR A 18 -2.63 1.87 13.31
C THR A 18 -3.51 0.91 14.11
N ASN A 19 -4.79 1.24 14.32
CA ASN A 19 -5.72 0.37 15.04
C ASN A 19 -6.27 -0.79 14.21
N GLN A 20 -6.28 -0.67 12.88
CA GLN A 20 -6.82 -1.69 11.98
C GLN A 20 -5.73 -2.43 11.20
N GLN A 21 -4.45 -2.06 11.38
CA GLN A 21 -3.32 -2.54 10.57
C GLN A 21 -3.58 -2.36 9.08
N GLN A 22 -4.42 -1.38 8.73
CA GLN A 22 -4.89 -1.16 7.38
C GLN A 22 -4.09 -0.02 6.79
N LEU A 23 -3.42 -0.30 5.69
CA LEU A 23 -2.67 0.68 4.93
C LEU A 23 -3.50 1.11 3.73
N SER A 24 -3.80 2.39 3.70
CA SER A 24 -4.59 3.04 2.65
C SER A 24 -3.71 4.03 1.89
N VAL A 25 -3.71 3.89 0.57
CA VAL A 25 -3.09 4.83 -0.33
C VAL A 25 -4.19 5.59 -1.05
N HIS A 26 -4.18 6.90 -0.88
CA HIS A 26 -5.15 7.79 -1.50
C HIS A 26 -4.49 8.59 -2.60
N ALA A 27 -5.09 8.59 -3.80
CA ALA A 27 -4.76 9.60 -4.79
C ALA A 27 -5.14 10.99 -4.26
N ARG A 28 -4.24 11.95 -4.43
CA ARG A 28 -4.45 13.37 -4.18
C ARG A 28 -4.66 14.08 -5.51
N SER A 29 -5.61 15.01 -5.53
CA SER A 29 -6.01 15.74 -6.75
C SER A 29 -6.55 14.79 -7.83
N ASN A 30 -6.57 15.24 -9.08
CA ASN A 30 -7.03 14.42 -10.22
C ASN A 30 -5.89 13.54 -10.75
N GLN A 31 -5.30 12.71 -9.89
CA GLN A 31 -4.21 11.78 -10.24
C GLN A 31 -4.71 10.34 -10.09
N LYS A 32 -4.20 9.44 -10.93
CA LYS A 32 -4.47 8.00 -10.88
C LYS A 32 -3.21 7.22 -11.21
N LEU A 33 -3.14 5.97 -10.78
CA LEU A 33 -2.08 5.05 -11.18
C LEU A 33 -2.20 4.77 -12.66
N SER A 34 -1.07 4.84 -13.36
CA SER A 34 -0.96 4.32 -14.71
C SER A 34 -1.12 2.79 -14.69
N PRO A 35 -1.38 2.14 -15.84
CA PRO A 35 -1.37 0.68 -15.92
C PRO A 35 -0.04 0.08 -15.45
N ALA A 36 1.09 0.76 -15.69
CA ALA A 36 2.40 0.35 -15.17
C ALA A 36 2.47 0.47 -13.64
N GLY A 37 1.88 1.52 -13.06
CA GLY A 37 1.81 1.74 -11.62
C GLY A 37 0.95 0.73 -10.90
N LEU A 38 -0.22 0.40 -11.45
CA LEU A 38 -1.05 -0.69 -10.94
C LEU A 38 -0.27 -2.00 -10.90
N ARG A 39 0.45 -2.33 -11.97
CA ARG A 39 1.29 -3.55 -12.02
C ARG A 39 2.44 -3.50 -11.02
N ALA A 40 3.11 -2.35 -10.86
CA ALA A 40 4.18 -2.16 -9.88
C ALA A 40 3.67 -2.33 -8.45
N VAL A 41 2.50 -1.76 -8.13
CA VAL A 41 1.84 -1.90 -6.83
C VAL A 41 1.48 -3.36 -6.56
N VAL A 42 0.84 -4.04 -7.51
CA VAL A 42 0.50 -5.47 -7.38
C VAL A 42 1.76 -6.33 -7.20
N ALA A 43 2.85 -6.03 -7.93
CA ALA A 43 4.12 -6.73 -7.76
C ALA A 43 4.76 -6.49 -6.38
N ALA A 44 4.73 -5.26 -5.88
CA ALA A 44 5.21 -4.92 -4.54
C ALA A 44 4.41 -5.65 -3.46
N LEU A 45 3.07 -5.68 -3.59
CA LEU A 45 2.18 -6.44 -2.70
C LEU A 45 2.49 -7.94 -2.74
N ASN A 46 2.59 -8.53 -3.93
CA ASN A 46 2.94 -9.94 -4.09
C ASN A 46 4.30 -10.28 -3.47
N THR A 47 5.29 -9.39 -3.59
CA THR A 47 6.61 -9.59 -2.97
C THR A 47 6.53 -9.51 -1.45
N TYR A 48 5.74 -8.57 -0.93
CA TYR A 48 5.51 -8.40 0.49
C TYR A 48 4.83 -9.64 1.11
N TYR A 49 3.66 -10.04 0.61
CA TYR A 49 2.92 -11.21 1.12
C TYR A 49 3.56 -12.55 0.75
N GLY A 50 4.26 -12.62 -0.38
CA GLY A 50 4.90 -13.82 -0.88
C GLY A 50 6.19 -14.13 -0.12
N SER A 51 7.11 -13.16 -0.05
CA SER A 51 8.50 -13.39 0.35
C SER A 51 8.96 -12.58 1.57
N THR A 52 8.34 -11.44 1.87
CA THR A 52 8.81 -10.55 2.95
C THR A 52 8.25 -10.95 4.32
N LEU A 53 6.99 -11.41 4.36
CA LEU A 53 6.36 -11.85 5.59
C LEU A 53 6.82 -13.26 6.00
N SER A 54 7.18 -13.42 7.26
CA SER A 54 7.43 -14.72 7.89
C SER A 54 6.15 -15.54 8.06
N ALA A 55 6.27 -16.86 8.25
CA ALA A 55 5.12 -17.74 8.47
C ALA A 55 4.27 -17.30 9.69
N ALA A 56 4.91 -16.81 10.75
CA ALA A 56 4.24 -16.31 11.95
C ALA A 56 3.42 -15.03 11.65
N GLN A 57 3.97 -14.11 10.84
CA GLN A 57 3.25 -12.90 10.43
C GLN A 57 2.08 -13.21 9.51
N LYS A 58 2.23 -14.16 8.58
CA LYS A 58 1.12 -14.61 7.72
C LYS A 58 0.00 -15.26 8.53
N ALA A 59 0.34 -16.05 9.55
CA ALA A 59 -0.63 -16.69 10.44
C ALA A 59 -1.35 -15.69 11.37
N ALA A 60 -0.70 -14.55 11.68
CA ALA A 60 -1.28 -13.49 12.50
C ALA A 60 -2.22 -12.55 11.73
N MET A 61 -2.33 -12.69 10.40
CA MET A 61 -3.20 -11.87 9.57
C MET A 61 -4.52 -12.61 9.26
N PRO A 62 -5.69 -12.11 9.72
CA PRO A 62 -6.99 -12.62 9.29
C PRO A 62 -7.27 -12.27 7.82
N ASP A 63 -8.04 -13.13 7.13
CA ASP A 63 -8.48 -13.06 5.73
C ASP A 63 -7.99 -11.85 4.90
N PHE A 64 -7.01 -12.14 4.04
CA PHE A 64 -6.32 -11.13 3.25
C PHE A 64 -7.24 -10.53 2.17
N THR A 65 -7.77 -9.32 2.41
CA THR A 65 -8.42 -8.51 1.38
C THR A 65 -7.58 -7.28 1.09
N CYS A 66 -7.01 -7.21 -0.10
CA CYS A 66 -6.26 -6.06 -0.60
C CYS A 66 -6.90 -5.60 -1.89
N THR A 67 -7.45 -4.39 -1.83
CA THR A 67 -8.15 -3.76 -2.94
C THR A 67 -7.20 -2.77 -3.61
N VAL A 68 -6.87 -3.01 -4.87
CA VAL A 68 -6.02 -2.12 -5.66
C VAL A 68 -6.86 -1.49 -6.77
N SER A 69 -7.11 -0.18 -6.65
CA SER A 69 -7.80 0.63 -7.66
C SER A 69 -6.90 1.78 -8.13
N ALA A 70 -7.23 2.38 -9.26
CA ALA A 70 -6.40 3.45 -9.85
C ALA A 70 -6.25 4.69 -8.95
N GLY A 71 -7.20 4.96 -8.05
CA GLY A 71 -7.16 6.10 -7.12
C GLY A 71 -7.15 5.74 -5.63
N LEU A 72 -7.27 4.45 -5.31
CA LEU A 72 -7.34 3.96 -3.93
C LEU A 72 -6.68 2.59 -3.85
N ILE A 73 -5.73 2.44 -2.94
CA ILE A 73 -5.20 1.13 -2.56
C ILE A 73 -5.55 0.94 -1.09
N SER A 74 -6.07 -0.21 -0.71
CA SER A 74 -6.36 -0.52 0.68
C SER A 74 -5.98 -1.96 0.97
N CYS A 75 -5.00 -2.16 1.84
CA CYS A 75 -4.40 -3.47 2.11
C CYS A 75 -4.01 -3.60 3.58
N TYR A 76 -4.12 -4.79 4.14
CA TYR A 76 -3.71 -5.06 5.51
C TYR A 76 -2.20 -5.30 5.61
N ALA A 77 -1.52 -4.62 6.51
CA ALA A 77 -0.13 -4.89 6.86
C ALA A 77 -0.06 -5.90 8.01
N ALA A 78 0.99 -6.73 8.07
CA ALA A 78 1.21 -7.53 9.26
C ALA A 78 1.74 -6.61 10.39
N PRO A 79 1.43 -6.93 11.65
CA PRO A 79 1.92 -6.15 12.78
C PRO A 79 3.44 -5.98 12.76
N GLY A 80 3.90 -4.74 12.87
CA GLY A 80 5.32 -4.38 12.87
C GLY A 80 5.99 -4.31 11.50
N THR A 81 5.23 -4.39 10.41
CA THR A 81 5.72 -4.31 9.02
C THR A 81 5.04 -3.22 8.18
N GLU A 82 4.22 -2.38 8.82
CA GLU A 82 3.48 -1.28 8.23
C GLU A 82 4.40 -0.32 7.47
N ALA A 83 5.53 0.06 8.09
CA ALA A 83 6.52 0.95 7.48
C ALA A 83 7.20 0.33 6.24
N THR A 84 7.43 -0.98 6.26
CA THR A 84 8.02 -1.72 5.12
C THR A 84 7.05 -1.75 3.96
N LEU A 85 5.77 -2.07 4.22
CA LEU A 85 4.73 -2.05 3.19
C LEU A 85 4.52 -0.65 2.63
N ALA A 86 4.46 0.36 3.50
CA ALA A 86 4.33 1.76 3.08
C ALA A 86 5.46 2.18 2.15
N SER A 87 6.70 1.87 2.51
CA SER A 87 7.88 2.21 1.70
C SER A 87 7.87 1.51 0.34
N ALA A 88 7.47 0.24 0.29
CA ALA A 88 7.34 -0.51 -0.95
C ALA A 88 6.26 0.11 -1.87
N LEU A 89 5.14 0.54 -1.30
CA LEU A 89 4.07 1.21 -2.04
C LEU A 89 4.50 2.59 -2.55
N ILE A 90 5.10 3.42 -1.70
CA ILE A 90 5.66 4.73 -2.09
C ILE A 90 6.62 4.56 -3.28
N THR A 91 7.50 3.56 -3.22
CA THR A 91 8.45 3.26 -4.31
C THR A 91 7.74 2.80 -5.59
N ALA A 92 6.76 1.89 -5.47
CA ALA A 92 5.99 1.39 -6.62
C ALA A 92 5.19 2.51 -7.32
N ILE A 93 4.66 3.46 -6.56
CA ILE A 93 3.90 4.59 -7.08
C ILE A 93 4.84 5.66 -7.67
N GLY A 94 6.07 5.80 -7.15
CA GLY A 94 6.96 6.96 -7.29
C GLY A 94 7.40 7.44 -8.67
N SER A 95 6.90 6.86 -9.76
CA SER A 95 6.99 7.42 -11.12
C SER A 95 5.85 6.97 -12.04
N ASN A 96 4.81 6.35 -11.48
CA ASN A 96 3.77 5.66 -12.24
C ASN A 96 2.37 6.29 -12.06
N THR A 97 2.34 7.60 -11.91
CA THR A 97 1.11 8.37 -11.76
C THR A 97 0.79 9.10 -13.07
N VAL A 98 -0.47 9.08 -13.47
CA VAL A 98 -0.99 9.83 -14.63
C VAL A 98 -2.17 10.68 -14.19
N ARG A 99 -2.40 11.78 -14.89
CA ARG A 99 -3.55 12.63 -14.64
C ARG A 99 -4.85 11.88 -14.98
N GLY A 100 -5.81 11.98 -14.06
CA GLY A 100 -7.12 11.30 -14.04
C GLY A 100 -8.05 11.73 -15.15
#